data_AF-A0A9E3T4B4-F1
#
_entry.id   AF-A0A9E3T4B4-F1
#
_cell.length_a   1.000
_cell.length_b   1.000
_cell.length_c   1.000
_cell.angle_alpha   90.00
_cell.angle_beta   90.00
_cell.angle_gamma   90.00
#
_symmetry.space_group_name_H-M   'P 1'
#
loop_
_entity.id
_entity.type
_entity.pdbx_description
1 polymer ?
#
loop_
_entity_poly.entity_id
_entity_poly.type
_entity_poly.pdbx_seq_one_letter_code
_entity_poly.pdbx_strand_id
1 'polypeptide(L)'
;DMHDYGRFHAQWRRVNPTPGWADPAVRWEDHLDTMWEAWSQPNKGENNYVILEAEGRGHYVGCHLDIDCFSRQANDWYGEGDDMIFVDGAPWPGIHGTGTEDYFNTAYAPQQEYHAPYHGVILYQGTDDWRWRGKNTVYRYHIEDPIFFEQSIRVTIEHGHANKLTNDYASTAYWYQAEPHLPFPAMLPVIQRLPRL
;
A
#
# COMPACT_ATOMS: atom_id res chain seq x y z
N ASP A 1 -33.90 -11.47 -6.96
CA ASP A 1 -34.01 -10.02 -6.78
C ASP A 1 -32.60 -9.44 -6.89
N MET A 2 -32.37 -8.36 -7.66
CA MET A 2 -31.01 -7.81 -7.87
C MET A 2 -30.59 -6.81 -6.80
N HIS A 3 -31.44 -6.58 -5.79
CA HIS A 3 -31.17 -5.70 -4.66
C HIS A 3 -30.15 -6.27 -3.65
N ASP A 4 -29.91 -7.59 -3.65
CA ASP A 4 -28.94 -8.23 -2.75
C ASP A 4 -27.52 -8.34 -3.33
N TYR A 5 -27.31 -8.03 -4.61
CA TYR A 5 -25.97 -8.08 -5.22
C TYR A 5 -25.21 -6.79 -4.97
N GLY A 6 -23.94 -6.90 -4.55
CA GLY A 6 -22.99 -5.80 -4.61
C GLY A 6 -22.78 -5.33 -6.05
N ARG A 7 -22.37 -4.07 -6.23
CA ARG A 7 -21.82 -3.54 -7.48
C ARG A 7 -20.31 -3.55 -7.38
N PHE A 8 -19.64 -3.82 -8.49
CA PHE A 8 -18.18 -3.76 -8.56
C PHE A 8 -17.74 -2.31 -8.64
N HIS A 9 -16.71 -1.97 -7.86
CA HIS A 9 -16.06 -0.66 -7.87
C HIS A 9 -14.55 -0.86 -8.00
N ALA A 10 -13.93 0.11 -8.69
CA ALA A 10 -12.49 0.23 -8.79
C ALA A 10 -12.10 1.70 -8.64
N GLN A 11 -11.04 1.97 -7.87
CA GLN A 11 -10.59 3.33 -7.62
C GLN A 11 -9.07 3.40 -7.61
N TRP A 12 -8.54 4.33 -8.42
CA TRP A 12 -7.12 4.62 -8.49
C TRP A 12 -6.75 5.77 -7.55
N ARG A 13 -5.64 5.64 -6.82
CA ARG A 13 -5.06 6.68 -5.94
C ARG A 13 -3.56 6.82 -6.20
N ARG A 14 -3.01 8.00 -5.89
CA ARG A 14 -1.57 8.26 -5.92
C ARG A 14 -1.15 9.31 -4.90
N VAL A 15 0.01 9.12 -4.30
CA VAL A 15 0.72 10.10 -3.49
C VAL A 15 2.16 10.17 -4.00
N ASN A 16 2.55 11.32 -4.55
CA ASN A 16 3.85 11.52 -5.19
C ASN A 16 4.47 12.87 -4.80
N PRO A 17 5.50 12.89 -3.93
CA PRO A 17 5.98 11.77 -3.14
C PRO A 17 5.14 11.53 -1.87
N THR A 18 5.27 10.35 -1.27
CA THR A 18 4.79 10.08 0.09
C THR A 18 5.53 10.96 1.11
N PRO A 19 4.88 11.39 2.20
CA PRO A 19 5.46 12.32 3.17
C PRO A 19 6.35 11.57 4.18
N GLY A 20 7.44 10.97 3.72
CA GLY A 20 8.40 10.28 4.57
C GLY A 20 9.15 11.23 5.51
N TRP A 21 9.34 10.84 6.78
CA TRP A 21 10.01 11.68 7.78
C TRP A 21 11.51 11.43 7.92
N ALA A 22 12.04 10.31 7.42
CA ALA A 22 13.45 9.98 7.60
C ALA A 22 14.36 10.88 6.75
N ASP A 23 15.51 11.26 7.31
CA ASP A 23 16.51 12.04 6.58
C ASP A 23 17.17 11.15 5.50
N PRO A 24 17.02 11.47 4.20
CA PRO A 24 17.62 10.69 3.12
C PRO A 24 19.15 10.76 3.09
N ALA A 25 19.78 11.68 3.81
CA ALA A 25 21.24 11.78 3.93
C ALA A 25 21.84 10.75 4.91
N VAL A 26 21.03 10.17 5.80
CA VAL A 26 21.49 9.17 6.78
C VAL A 26 21.37 7.78 6.18
N ARG A 27 22.39 6.93 6.36
CA ARG A 27 22.34 5.50 6.00
C ARG A 27 22.37 4.65 7.25
N TRP A 28 21.34 3.83 7.44
CA TRP A 28 21.22 3.06 8.69
C TRP A 28 22.19 1.89 8.78
N GLU A 29 22.69 1.40 7.64
CA GLU A 29 23.80 0.45 7.58
C GLU A 29 25.05 0.98 8.30
N ASP A 30 25.24 2.30 8.32
CA ASP A 30 26.37 2.97 8.98
C ASP A 30 26.03 3.48 10.40
N HIS A 31 24.75 3.38 10.82
CA HIS A 31 24.22 4.03 12.03
C HIS A 31 23.15 3.18 12.76
N LEU A 32 23.56 2.08 13.39
CA LEU A 32 22.63 1.13 14.06
C LEU A 32 21.71 1.77 15.12
N ASP A 33 22.15 2.80 15.84
CA ASP A 33 21.30 3.49 16.83
C ASP A 33 20.09 4.18 16.17
N THR A 34 20.28 4.72 14.95
CA THR A 34 19.19 5.36 14.19
C THR A 34 18.16 4.36 13.68
N MET A 35 18.59 3.12 13.42
CA MET A 35 17.69 2.02 13.05
C MET A 35 16.78 1.64 14.24
N TRP A 36 17.33 1.57 15.46
CA TRP A 36 16.55 1.23 16.65
C TRP A 36 15.53 2.31 16.99
N GLU A 37 15.92 3.59 16.88
CA GLU A 37 15.00 4.71 17.04
C GLU A 37 13.84 4.64 16.04
N ALA A 38 14.14 4.36 14.77
CA ALA A 38 13.13 4.23 13.74
C ALA A 38 12.15 3.07 14.00
N TRP A 39 12.66 1.89 14.37
CA TRP A 39 11.81 0.73 14.69
C TRP A 39 10.96 0.93 15.94
N SER A 40 11.36 1.84 16.84
CA SER A 40 10.58 2.19 18.02
C SER A 40 9.44 3.18 17.76
N GLN A 41 9.37 3.77 16.55
CA GLN A 41 8.34 4.74 16.20
C GLN A 41 6.98 4.04 16.08
N PRO A 42 5.95 4.49 16.82
CA PRO A 42 4.61 3.94 16.72
C PRO A 42 3.91 4.46 15.46
N ASN A 43 3.08 3.62 14.85
CA ASN A 43 2.15 4.03 13.81
C ASN A 43 0.72 3.59 14.16
N LYS A 44 -0.25 4.49 14.01
CA LYS A 44 -1.68 4.22 14.23
C LYS A 44 -2.51 4.37 12.95
N GLY A 45 -1.86 4.53 11.82
CA GLY A 45 -2.44 4.63 10.48
C GLY A 45 -2.93 6.01 10.07
N GLU A 46 -2.59 7.10 10.78
CA GLU A 46 -3.04 8.44 10.40
C GLU A 46 -2.38 8.94 9.09
N ASN A 47 -1.10 8.60 8.88
CA ASN A 47 -0.30 9.08 7.74
C ASN A 47 0.06 8.00 6.72
N ASN A 48 -0.57 6.83 6.84
CA ASN A 48 -0.38 5.73 5.89
C ASN A 48 -0.87 6.12 4.49
N TYR A 49 -0.29 5.50 3.47
CA TYR A 49 -0.85 5.59 2.14
C TYR A 49 -2.22 4.89 2.12
N VAL A 50 -3.25 5.59 1.68
CA VAL A 50 -4.60 5.04 1.64
C VAL A 50 -4.85 4.38 0.28
N ILE A 51 -5.14 3.09 0.30
CA ILE A 51 -5.50 2.28 -0.87
C ILE A 51 -7.01 2.42 -1.15
N LEU A 52 -7.84 2.30 -0.10
CA LEU A 52 -9.30 2.38 -0.19
C LEU A 52 -9.89 3.09 1.03
N GLU A 53 -10.88 3.94 0.80
CA GLU A 53 -11.88 4.36 1.78
C GLU A 53 -13.26 4.24 1.16
N ALA A 54 -14.17 3.55 1.84
CA ALA A 54 -15.54 3.37 1.41
C ALA A 54 -16.49 3.32 2.62
N GLU A 55 -17.73 3.75 2.39
CA GLU A 55 -18.84 3.60 3.33
C GLU A 55 -19.98 2.81 2.67
N GLY A 56 -20.73 2.11 3.50
CA GLY A 56 -21.79 1.19 3.12
C GLY A 56 -21.45 -0.25 3.51
N ARG A 57 -22.17 -1.19 2.91
CA ARG A 57 -22.00 -2.63 3.16
C ARG A 57 -21.38 -3.30 1.94
N GLY A 58 -20.29 -4.02 2.14
CA GLY A 58 -19.51 -4.59 1.04
C GLY A 58 -18.39 -5.51 1.46
N HIS A 59 -17.51 -5.79 0.50
CA HIS A 59 -16.26 -6.51 0.74
C HIS A 59 -15.17 -6.09 -0.23
N TYR A 60 -13.98 -5.87 0.32
CA TYR A 60 -12.77 -5.58 -0.43
C TYR A 60 -12.17 -6.87 -1.00
N VAL A 61 -11.83 -6.84 -2.30
CA VAL A 61 -11.31 -8.00 -3.04
C VAL A 61 -9.88 -7.80 -3.53
N GLY A 62 -9.17 -6.80 -3.01
CA GLY A 62 -7.74 -6.63 -3.22
C GLY A 62 -7.35 -5.39 -4.02
N CYS A 63 -6.07 -5.30 -4.34
CA CYS A 63 -5.47 -4.19 -5.06
C CYS A 63 -4.23 -4.63 -5.85
N HIS A 64 -3.77 -3.75 -6.72
CA HIS A 64 -2.34 -3.66 -7.02
C HIS A 64 -1.78 -2.36 -6.43
N LEU A 65 -0.50 -2.40 -6.09
CA LEU A 65 0.28 -1.30 -5.57
C LEU A 65 1.53 -1.13 -6.45
N ASP A 66 1.74 0.08 -6.93
CA ASP A 66 2.87 0.53 -7.73
C ASP A 66 3.73 1.46 -6.89
N ILE A 67 5.02 1.14 -6.78
CA ILE A 67 5.99 1.87 -5.98
C ILE A 67 7.16 2.26 -6.87
N ASP A 68 7.43 3.55 -6.98
CA ASP A 68 8.64 4.05 -7.65
C ASP A 68 9.64 4.59 -6.62
N CYS A 69 10.68 3.79 -6.36
CA CYS A 69 11.84 4.12 -5.54
C CYS A 69 12.80 4.99 -6.36
N PHE A 70 12.48 6.29 -6.48
CA PHE A 70 13.17 7.21 -7.39
C PHE A 70 14.45 7.84 -6.80
N SER A 71 14.67 7.73 -5.50
CA SER A 71 15.88 8.17 -4.82
C SER A 71 16.23 7.21 -3.70
N ARG A 72 17.51 7.04 -3.42
CA ARG A 72 17.96 6.29 -2.25
C ARG A 72 17.68 7.06 -0.96
N GLN A 73 17.40 6.34 0.12
CA GLN A 73 16.93 6.92 1.39
C GLN A 73 17.58 6.22 2.59
N ALA A 74 17.03 6.41 3.78
CA ALA A 74 17.53 5.87 5.04
C ALA A 74 17.85 4.36 5.00
N ASN A 75 17.00 3.60 4.30
CA ASN A 75 17.25 2.26 3.80
C ASN A 75 16.68 2.12 2.38
N ASP A 76 17.21 1.18 1.58
CA ASP A 76 16.78 1.02 0.18
C ASP A 76 15.53 0.12 0.02
N TRP A 77 15.22 -0.72 1.01
CA TRP A 77 14.06 -1.61 0.98
C TRP A 77 12.76 -0.84 1.30
N TYR A 78 11.82 -0.84 0.36
CA TYR A 78 10.55 -0.11 0.49
C TYR A 78 9.52 -0.82 1.37
N GLY A 79 9.62 -2.14 1.50
CA GLY A 79 8.49 -2.98 1.89
C GLY A 79 8.39 -3.31 3.38
N GLU A 80 9.09 -2.62 4.27
CA GLU A 80 8.87 -2.74 5.72
C GLU A 80 7.53 -2.16 6.19
N GLY A 81 6.68 -1.69 5.29
CA GLY A 81 5.45 -0.98 5.65
C GLY A 81 4.28 -1.93 5.89
N ASP A 82 3.68 -1.86 7.08
CA ASP A 82 2.55 -2.71 7.46
C ASP A 82 1.24 -2.31 6.75
N ASP A 83 0.44 -3.28 6.32
CA ASP A 83 -0.97 -3.02 5.99
C ASP A 83 -1.80 -2.85 7.27
N MET A 84 -2.64 -1.81 7.28
CA MET A 84 -3.54 -1.49 8.38
C MET A 84 -4.95 -1.30 7.82
N ILE A 85 -5.83 -2.26 8.11
CA ILE A 85 -7.21 -2.29 7.62
C ILE A 85 -8.17 -2.07 8.78
N PHE A 86 -8.88 -0.95 8.69
CA PHE A 86 -9.88 -0.50 9.65
C PHE A 86 -11.26 -0.81 9.09
N VAL A 87 -12.07 -1.53 9.85
CA VAL A 87 -13.43 -1.92 9.47
C VAL A 87 -14.40 -1.29 10.46
N ASP A 88 -15.50 -0.77 9.93
CA ASP A 88 -16.66 -0.24 10.65
C ASP A 88 -16.30 0.76 11.77
N GLY A 89 -15.38 1.68 11.45
CA GLY A 89 -14.97 2.77 12.34
C GLY A 89 -14.13 2.34 13.55
N ALA A 90 -13.56 1.13 13.55
CA ALA A 90 -12.70 0.68 14.63
C ALA A 90 -11.49 1.64 14.86
N PRO A 91 -11.15 1.97 16.12
CA PRO A 91 -10.05 2.89 16.42
C PRO A 91 -8.65 2.28 16.23
N TRP A 92 -8.58 0.96 16.07
CA TRP A 92 -7.36 0.19 15.79
C TRP A 92 -7.66 -0.76 14.62
N PRO A 93 -6.72 -1.03 13.70
CA PRO A 93 -6.98 -1.94 12.60
C PRO A 93 -7.33 -3.34 13.10
N GLY A 94 -8.40 -3.91 12.53
CA GLY A 94 -8.77 -5.31 12.79
C GLY A 94 -7.82 -6.29 12.11
N ILE A 95 -7.13 -5.84 11.06
CA ILE A 95 -6.09 -6.57 10.34
C ILE A 95 -4.86 -5.66 10.29
N HIS A 96 -3.79 -6.11 10.93
CA HIS A 96 -2.52 -5.41 11.00
C HIS A 96 -1.43 -6.38 10.54
N GLY A 97 -0.77 -6.04 9.44
CA GLY A 97 0.27 -6.85 8.82
C GLY A 97 1.63 -6.75 9.50
N THR A 98 2.65 -7.15 8.73
CA THR A 98 4.06 -7.21 9.17
C THR A 98 5.06 -6.68 8.15
N GLY A 99 4.57 -6.31 6.96
CA GLY A 99 5.37 -5.87 5.84
C GLY A 99 4.56 -5.85 4.56
N THR A 100 5.01 -5.04 3.61
CA THR A 100 4.38 -4.91 2.30
C THR A 100 4.54 -6.20 1.51
N GLU A 101 5.74 -6.79 1.48
CA GLU A 101 5.95 -8.06 0.79
C GLU A 101 5.13 -9.20 1.42
N ASP A 102 4.97 -9.14 2.75
CA ASP A 102 4.19 -10.12 3.52
C ASP A 102 2.70 -10.00 3.17
N TYR A 103 2.16 -8.79 3.12
CA TYR A 103 0.79 -8.55 2.65
C TYR A 103 0.57 -9.11 1.25
N PHE A 104 1.55 -8.97 0.36
CA PHE A 104 1.51 -9.50 -1.01
C PHE A 104 1.94 -10.98 -1.14
N ASN A 105 1.96 -11.74 -0.03
CA ASN A 105 2.26 -13.17 0.04
C ASN A 105 3.63 -13.55 -0.55
N THR A 106 4.61 -12.68 -0.34
CA THR A 106 6.03 -12.94 -0.58
C THR A 106 6.77 -12.83 0.76
N ALA A 107 8.11 -12.86 0.76
CA ALA A 107 8.89 -12.73 1.98
C ALA A 107 10.35 -12.35 1.66
N TYR A 108 11.08 -11.89 2.68
CA TYR A 108 12.52 -11.62 2.63
C TYR A 108 12.94 -10.63 1.55
N ALA A 109 12.18 -9.52 1.42
CA ALA A 109 12.46 -8.45 0.47
C ALA A 109 12.75 -8.98 -0.96
N PRO A 110 11.72 -9.51 -1.66
CA PRO A 110 11.89 -10.20 -2.93
C PRO A 110 12.57 -9.31 -3.99
N GLN A 111 13.38 -9.94 -4.83
CA GLN A 111 14.18 -9.29 -5.90
C GLN A 111 13.91 -9.95 -7.27
N GLN A 112 12.70 -10.47 -7.45
CA GLN A 112 12.30 -11.16 -8.66
C GLN A 112 10.80 -11.04 -8.87
N GLU A 113 10.39 -11.11 -10.13
CA GLU A 113 8.98 -11.23 -10.51
C GLU A 113 8.44 -12.61 -10.09
N TYR A 114 7.17 -12.63 -9.69
CA TYR A 114 6.47 -13.85 -9.31
C TYR A 114 4.99 -13.69 -9.63
N HIS A 115 4.37 -14.72 -10.19
CA HIS A 115 2.99 -14.66 -10.64
C HIS A 115 2.22 -15.88 -10.14
N ALA A 116 1.29 -15.65 -9.20
CA ALA A 116 0.28 -16.62 -8.79
C ALA A 116 -1.12 -16.10 -9.14
N PRO A 117 -2.16 -16.95 -9.17
CA PRO A 117 -3.51 -16.52 -9.54
C PRO A 117 -4.02 -15.31 -8.74
N TYR A 118 -3.65 -15.21 -7.46
CA TYR A 118 -4.21 -14.23 -6.53
C TYR A 118 -3.18 -13.26 -5.94
N HIS A 119 -1.88 -13.41 -6.21
CA HIS A 119 -0.87 -12.49 -5.67
C HIS A 119 0.45 -12.59 -6.44
N GLY A 120 1.32 -11.60 -6.25
CA GLY A 120 2.69 -11.66 -6.72
C GLY A 120 3.35 -10.31 -6.97
N VAL A 121 4.49 -10.37 -7.66
CA VAL A 121 5.30 -9.24 -8.10
C VAL A 121 5.24 -9.18 -9.62
N ILE A 122 4.52 -8.18 -10.16
CA ILE A 122 4.33 -7.98 -11.60
C ILE A 122 5.58 -7.41 -12.25
N LEU A 123 6.23 -6.46 -11.58
CA LEU A 123 7.40 -5.76 -12.10
C LEU A 123 8.44 -5.59 -11.01
N TYR A 124 9.69 -5.88 -11.36
CA TYR A 124 10.86 -5.62 -10.53
C TYR A 124 11.94 -4.92 -11.38
N GLN A 125 12.34 -3.69 -11.01
CA GLN A 125 13.35 -2.89 -11.74
C GLN A 125 14.69 -2.73 -10.99
N GLY A 126 14.85 -3.48 -9.90
CA GLY A 126 16.06 -3.45 -9.10
C GLY A 126 17.32 -3.82 -9.89
N THR A 127 18.47 -3.41 -9.37
CA THR A 127 19.80 -3.74 -9.89
C THR A 127 20.69 -4.23 -8.76
N ASP A 128 21.80 -4.89 -9.09
CA ASP A 128 22.74 -5.40 -8.07
C ASP A 128 23.26 -4.30 -7.13
N ASP A 129 23.46 -3.08 -7.65
CA ASP A 129 23.93 -1.93 -6.87
C ASP A 129 22.80 -1.24 -6.09
N TRP A 130 21.55 -1.33 -6.53
CA TRP A 130 20.38 -0.74 -5.88
C TRP A 130 19.16 -1.65 -6.05
N ARG A 131 19.06 -2.62 -5.14
CA ARG A 131 18.21 -3.81 -5.24
C ARG A 131 16.73 -3.56 -5.44
N TRP A 132 16.18 -2.40 -5.07
CA TRP A 132 14.76 -2.09 -5.25
C TRP A 132 14.52 -0.75 -5.92
N ARG A 133 15.50 -0.29 -6.72
CA ARG A 133 15.39 0.96 -7.46
C ARG A 133 14.23 0.95 -8.45
N GLY A 134 13.75 2.16 -8.75
CA GLY A 134 12.75 2.35 -9.79
C GLY A 134 11.42 1.71 -9.45
N LYS A 135 10.72 1.22 -10.47
CA LYS A 135 9.33 0.80 -10.37
C LYS A 135 9.22 -0.66 -9.95
N ASN A 136 8.43 -0.89 -8.91
CA ASN A 136 8.08 -2.20 -8.39
C ASN A 136 6.55 -2.26 -8.31
N THR A 137 5.96 -3.30 -8.90
CA THR A 137 4.50 -3.48 -8.89
C THR A 137 4.15 -4.81 -8.26
N VAL A 138 3.27 -4.78 -7.27
CA VAL A 138 2.81 -5.95 -6.52
C VAL A 138 1.28 -6.00 -6.51
N TYR A 139 0.71 -7.20 -6.39
CA TYR A 139 -0.74 -7.37 -6.36
C TYR A 139 -1.16 -8.46 -5.40
N ARG A 140 -2.36 -8.30 -4.85
CA ARG A 140 -3.08 -9.34 -4.11
C ARG A 140 -4.57 -9.17 -4.34
N TYR A 141 -5.23 -10.27 -4.66
CA TYR A 141 -6.66 -10.37 -4.85
C TYR A 141 -7.25 -11.31 -3.79
N HIS A 142 -8.14 -10.76 -2.98
CA HIS A 142 -8.85 -11.48 -1.93
C HIS A 142 -10.09 -12.17 -2.50
N ILE A 143 -9.89 -13.13 -3.41
CA ILE A 143 -10.98 -13.86 -4.07
C ILE A 143 -11.63 -14.86 -3.12
N GLU A 144 -10.81 -15.68 -2.47
CA GLU A 144 -11.26 -16.70 -1.52
C GLU A 144 -11.35 -16.18 -0.07
N ASP A 145 -10.68 -15.05 0.20
CA ASP A 145 -10.52 -14.43 1.51
C ASP A 145 -10.93 -12.94 1.54
N PRO A 146 -12.11 -12.55 1.02
CA PRO A 146 -12.54 -11.15 0.97
C PRO A 146 -12.68 -10.53 2.36
N ILE A 147 -12.39 -9.22 2.44
CA ILE A 147 -12.48 -8.46 3.69
C ILE A 147 -13.82 -7.72 3.73
N PHE A 148 -14.75 -8.23 4.53
CA PHE A 148 -16.10 -7.70 4.66
C PHE A 148 -16.18 -6.46 5.56
N PHE A 149 -17.14 -5.59 5.28
CA PHE A 149 -17.48 -4.43 6.09
C PHE A 149 -18.99 -4.14 6.00
N GLU A 150 -19.59 -3.68 7.10
CA GLU A 150 -21.04 -3.42 7.19
C GLU A 150 -21.38 -1.92 7.18
N GLN A 151 -20.43 -1.06 7.57
CA GLN A 151 -20.58 0.39 7.64
C GLN A 151 -19.47 1.12 6.86
N SER A 152 -18.21 0.70 7.02
CA SER A 152 -17.08 1.35 6.37
C SER A 152 -15.83 0.50 6.34
N ILE A 153 -14.95 0.80 5.39
CA ILE A 153 -13.60 0.23 5.34
C ILE A 153 -12.59 1.32 5.00
N ARG A 154 -11.44 1.27 5.67
CA ARG A 154 -10.25 2.05 5.33
C ARG A 154 -9.07 1.09 5.24
N VAL A 155 -8.60 0.85 4.02
CA VAL A 155 -7.42 0.03 3.72
C VAL A 155 -6.24 0.96 3.53
N THR A 156 -5.23 0.83 4.37
CA THR A 156 -4.01 1.64 4.29
C THR A 156 -2.78 0.75 4.35
N ILE A 157 -1.65 1.27 3.87
CA ILE A 157 -0.33 0.63 4.00
C ILE A 157 0.70 1.70 4.33
N GLU A 158 1.64 1.39 5.23
CA GLU A 158 2.73 2.32 5.49
C GLU A 158 3.66 2.45 4.27
N HIS A 159 4.31 3.59 4.11
CA HIS A 159 5.38 3.77 3.11
C HIS A 159 6.75 3.54 3.77
N GLY A 160 7.04 2.26 4.02
CA GLY A 160 8.12 1.78 4.91
C GLY A 160 7.77 1.98 6.38
N HIS A 161 8.38 1.18 7.29
CA HIS A 161 8.10 1.18 8.73
C HIS A 161 7.84 2.57 9.29
N ALA A 162 6.68 2.75 9.92
CA ALA A 162 6.24 4.01 10.51
C ALA A 162 6.18 5.20 9.52
N ASN A 163 5.91 4.96 8.23
CA ASN A 163 5.80 5.99 7.19
C ASN A 163 7.11 6.78 6.98
N LYS A 164 8.25 6.11 7.06
CA LYS A 164 9.56 6.75 7.02
C LYS A 164 10.02 7.14 5.61
N LEU A 165 9.55 6.48 4.55
CA LEU A 165 10.11 6.60 3.20
C LEU A 165 9.31 7.55 2.30
N THR A 166 10.03 8.35 1.52
CA THR A 166 9.54 9.27 0.50
C THR A 166 9.65 8.60 -0.87
N ASN A 167 8.60 7.94 -1.33
CA ASN A 167 8.51 7.25 -2.63
C ASN A 167 7.31 7.77 -3.43
N ASP A 168 7.12 7.31 -4.66
CA ASP A 168 5.90 7.58 -5.42
C ASP A 168 5.02 6.32 -5.39
N TYR A 169 3.90 6.41 -4.66
CA TYR A 169 2.96 5.32 -4.46
C TYR A 169 1.70 5.56 -5.29
N ALA A 170 1.30 4.57 -6.07
CA ALA A 170 0.00 4.53 -6.72
C ALA A 170 -0.65 3.15 -6.52
N SER A 171 -1.97 3.08 -6.54
CA SER A 171 -2.69 1.82 -6.39
C SER A 171 -4.03 1.87 -7.10
N THR A 172 -4.58 0.69 -7.41
CA THR A 172 -6.00 0.55 -7.72
C THR A 172 -6.61 -0.48 -6.79
N ALA A 173 -7.59 -0.04 -5.99
CA ALA A 173 -8.39 -0.91 -5.14
C ALA A 173 -9.59 -1.48 -5.91
N TYR A 174 -9.98 -2.70 -5.58
CA TYR A 174 -11.14 -3.41 -6.12
C TYR A 174 -12.03 -3.90 -4.98
N TRP A 175 -13.33 -3.64 -5.06
CA TRP A 175 -14.27 -4.10 -4.05
C TRP A 175 -15.69 -4.22 -4.63
N TYR A 176 -16.56 -4.86 -3.87
CA TYR A 176 -18.00 -4.84 -4.12
C TYR A 176 -18.72 -4.16 -2.97
N GLN A 177 -19.72 -3.33 -3.25
CA GLN A 177 -20.62 -2.82 -2.20
C GLN A 177 -22.04 -2.57 -2.69
N ALA A 178 -22.97 -2.46 -1.74
CA ALA A 178 -24.31 -1.96 -1.99
C ALA A 178 -24.29 -0.47 -2.36
N GLU A 179 -25.30 -0.06 -3.13
CA GLU A 179 -25.52 1.34 -3.51
C GLU A 179 -26.51 2.02 -2.54
N PRO A 180 -26.38 3.33 -2.26
CA PRO A 180 -25.39 4.24 -2.84
C PRO A 180 -24.00 4.13 -2.18
N HIS A 181 -22.95 4.32 -2.96
CA HIS A 181 -21.57 4.50 -2.47
C HIS A 181 -21.20 5.99 -2.27
N LEU A 182 -20.12 6.26 -1.52
CA LEU A 182 -19.54 7.61 -1.43
C LEU A 182 -19.05 8.10 -2.81
N PRO A 183 -19.22 9.37 -3.17
CA PRO A 183 -18.61 9.93 -4.38
C PRO A 183 -17.12 9.63 -4.42
N PHE A 184 -16.61 9.19 -5.56
CA PHE A 184 -15.17 8.97 -5.70
C PHE A 184 -14.40 10.30 -5.60
N PRO A 185 -13.18 10.28 -5.03
CA PRO A 185 -12.27 11.40 -5.14
C PRO A 185 -12.06 11.81 -6.59
N ALA A 186 -11.85 13.11 -6.82
CA ALA A 186 -11.53 13.60 -8.15
C ALA A 186 -10.24 12.92 -8.64
N MET A 187 -10.29 12.34 -9.85
CA MET A 187 -9.10 11.85 -10.52
C MET A 187 -8.08 12.98 -10.67
N LEU A 188 -6.82 12.69 -10.35
CA LEU A 188 -5.74 13.65 -10.54
C LEU A 188 -5.66 14.11 -12.01
N PRO A 189 -5.32 15.38 -12.28
CA PRO A 189 -5.03 15.87 -13.62
C PRO A 189 -4.01 14.98 -14.33
N VAL A 190 -4.12 14.82 -15.65
CA VAL A 190 -3.25 13.95 -16.46
C VAL A 190 -1.76 14.15 -16.14
N ILE A 191 -1.31 15.40 -16.03
CA ILE A 191 0.08 15.74 -15.73
C ILE A 191 0.58 15.17 -14.40
N GLN A 192 -0.30 15.06 -13.40
CA GLN A 192 0.00 14.47 -12.09
C GLN A 192 -0.15 12.94 -12.08
N ARG A 193 -0.56 12.33 -13.19
CA ARG A 193 -0.65 10.88 -13.38
C ARG A 193 0.45 10.32 -14.29
N LEU A 194 1.25 11.19 -14.91
CA LEU A 194 2.38 10.73 -15.70
C LEU A 194 3.44 10.07 -14.81
N PRO A 195 4.13 9.02 -15.31
CA PRO A 195 5.24 8.41 -14.59
C PRO A 195 6.38 9.42 -14.42
N ARG A 196 7.13 9.27 -13.33
CA ARG A 196 8.42 9.97 -13.18
C ARG A 196 9.37 9.46 -14.27
N LEU A 197 10.02 10.41 -14.95
CA LEU A 197 11.01 10.17 -16.01
C LEU A 197 12.39 9.88 -15.40
#